data_AF-A0A1C4U5P2-F1
#
_entry.id   AF-A0A1C4U5P2-F1
#
_cell.length_a   1.000
_cell.length_b   1.000
_cell.length_c   1.000
_cell.angle_alpha   90.00
_cell.angle_beta   90.00
_cell.angle_gamma   90.00
#
_symmetry.space_group_name_H-M   'P 1'
#
loop_
_entity.id
_entity.type
_entity.pdbx_description
1 polymer ?
#
loop_
_entity_poly.entity_id
_entity_poly.type
_entity_poly.pdbx_seq_one_letter_code
_entity_poly.pdbx_strand_id
1 'polypeptide(L)'
;MTDGQLWLDPSRARRGAADLALAGEAVTARRAAEGGAIEAASGARPWGRDDIGAAFERNYRGFEQTVLRAWAGVGHRLTELGSDVVEAVDASVQTDGASAARVGRAADRR
;
A
#
# COMPACT_ATOMS: atom_id res chain seq x y z
N MET A 1 8.38 17.97 15.54
CA MET A 1 8.41 18.42 14.13
C MET A 1 9.52 19.43 14.00
N THR A 2 10.69 19.00 13.55
CA THR A 2 11.92 19.80 13.46
C THR A 2 12.12 20.26 12.02
N ASP A 3 12.03 21.57 11.78
CA ASP A 3 12.57 22.37 10.66
C ASP A 3 12.58 21.80 9.23
N GLY A 4 11.64 20.93 8.85
CA GLY A 4 11.47 20.49 7.46
C GLY A 4 12.68 19.78 6.82
N GLN A 5 13.73 19.49 7.60
CA GLN A 5 14.91 18.76 7.15
C GLN A 5 14.68 17.25 7.30
N LEU A 6 14.74 16.54 6.17
CA LEU A 6 14.61 15.09 6.12
C LEU A 6 15.99 14.45 6.30
N TRP A 7 16.28 13.95 7.50
CA TRP A 7 17.47 13.13 7.76
C TRP A 7 17.16 11.67 7.46
N LEU A 8 17.51 11.23 6.25
CA LEU A 8 17.16 9.92 5.72
C LEU A 8 18.38 9.21 5.16
N ASP A 9 18.55 7.93 5.48
CA ASP A 9 19.48 7.02 4.79
C ASP A 9 18.78 6.53 3.51
N PRO A 10 19.21 6.95 2.31
CA PRO A 10 18.52 6.62 1.06
C PRO A 10 18.49 5.13 0.78
N SER A 11 19.51 4.38 1.20
CA SER A 11 19.60 2.95 0.96
C SER A 11 18.62 2.19 1.85
N ARG A 12 18.50 2.58 3.12
CA ARG A 12 17.51 1.99 4.04
C ARG A 12 16.09 2.34 3.62
N ALA A 13 15.85 3.59 3.19
CA ALA A 13 14.53 4.03 2.77
C ALA A 13 14.05 3.29 1.52
N ARG A 14 14.90 3.15 0.49
CA ARG A 14 14.56 2.36 -0.71
C ARG A 14 14.28 0.90 -0.39
N ARG A 15 15.02 0.30 0.55
CA ARG A 15 14.76 -1.08 0.99
C ARG A 15 13.40 -1.21 1.67
N GLY A 16 13.10 -0.33 2.63
CA GLY A 16 11.78 -0.33 3.29
C GLY A 16 10.63 -0.07 2.31
N ALA A 17 10.86 0.76 1.29
CA ALA A 17 9.90 1.01 0.23
C ALA A 17 9.64 -0.25 -0.63
N ALA A 18 10.70 -1.00 -0.97
CA ALA A 18 10.56 -2.29 -1.65
C ALA A 18 9.83 -3.32 -0.77
N ASP A 19 10.11 -3.37 0.53
CA ASP A 19 9.42 -4.26 1.46
C ASP A 19 7.91 -3.92 1.56
N LEU A 20 7.55 -2.63 1.56
CA LEU A 20 6.15 -2.18 1.50
C LEU A 20 5.46 -2.61 0.21
N ALA A 21 6.13 -2.45 -0.93
CA ALA A 21 5.59 -2.86 -2.23
C ALA A 21 5.31 -4.38 -2.27
N LEU A 22 6.28 -5.18 -1.84
CA LEU A 22 6.15 -6.64 -1.75
C LEU A 22 5.06 -7.06 -0.76
N ALA A 23 4.91 -6.37 0.37
CA ALA A 23 3.81 -6.63 1.30
C ALA A 23 2.45 -6.33 0.65
N GLY A 24 2.33 -5.24 -0.09
CA GLY A 24 1.11 -4.90 -0.84
C GLY A 24 0.76 -5.94 -1.91
N GLU A 25 1.75 -6.43 -2.64
CA GLU A 25 1.59 -7.53 -3.61
C GLU A 25 1.12 -8.82 -2.93
N ALA A 26 1.75 -9.20 -1.81
CA ALA A 26 1.37 -10.38 -1.05
C ALA A 26 -0.06 -10.28 -0.50
N VAL A 27 -0.45 -9.12 0.03
CA VAL A 27 -1.82 -8.86 0.52
C VAL A 27 -2.83 -8.96 -0.63
N THR A 28 -2.50 -8.39 -1.79
CA THR A 28 -3.34 -8.43 -3.00
C THR A 28 -3.50 -9.86 -3.52
N ALA A 29 -2.42 -10.63 -3.57
CA ALA A 29 -2.45 -12.04 -3.97
C ALA A 29 -3.31 -12.89 -3.03
N ARG A 30 -3.20 -12.67 -1.71
CA ARG A 30 -4.05 -13.36 -0.73
C ARG A 30 -5.51 -12.96 -0.83
N ARG A 31 -5.82 -11.67 -1.08
CA ARG A 31 -7.19 -11.26 -1.43
C ARG A 31 -7.67 -12.08 -2.63
N ALA A 32 -6.91 -12.09 -3.73
CA ALA A 32 -7.34 -12.77 -4.95
C ALA A 32 -7.64 -14.26 -4.72
N ALA A 33 -6.80 -14.96 -3.95
CA ALA A 33 -6.98 -16.37 -3.64
C ALA A 33 -8.06 -16.63 -2.58
N GLU A 34 -7.85 -16.18 -1.33
CA GLU A 34 -8.72 -16.48 -0.19
C GLU A 34 -10.04 -15.73 -0.31
N GLY A 35 -10.01 -14.44 -0.68
CA GLY A 35 -11.20 -13.64 -0.92
C GLY A 35 -12.01 -14.16 -2.11
N GLY A 36 -11.36 -14.60 -3.19
CA GLY A 36 -12.04 -15.22 -4.32
C GLY A 36 -12.75 -16.54 -3.93
N ALA A 37 -12.14 -17.36 -3.08
CA ALA A 37 -12.77 -18.57 -2.55
C ALA A 37 -14.00 -18.25 -1.68
N ILE A 38 -13.95 -17.20 -0.87
CA ILE A 38 -15.10 -16.70 -0.10
C ILE A 38 -16.21 -16.26 -1.05
N GLU A 39 -15.92 -15.41 -2.04
CA GLU A 39 -16.90 -14.91 -3.01
C GLU A 39 -17.61 -16.05 -3.74
N ALA A 40 -16.84 -17.07 -4.15
CA ALA A 40 -17.35 -18.25 -4.82
C ALA A 40 -18.26 -19.10 -3.91
N ALA A 41 -17.83 -19.35 -2.66
CA ALA A 41 -18.61 -20.09 -1.68
C ALA A 41 -19.93 -19.35 -1.36
N SER A 42 -19.87 -18.04 -1.13
CA SER A 42 -21.05 -17.21 -0.89
C SER A 42 -22.01 -17.20 -2.07
N GLY A 43 -21.50 -17.19 -3.31
CA GLY A 43 -22.31 -17.29 -4.53
C GLY A 43 -23.12 -18.60 -4.62
N ALA A 44 -22.64 -19.68 -4.00
CA ALA A 44 -23.36 -20.95 -3.94
C ALA A 44 -24.49 -20.96 -2.89
N ARG A 45 -24.62 -19.92 -2.06
CA ARG A 45 -25.62 -19.77 -0.98
C ARG A 45 -25.69 -20.99 -0.03
N PRO A 46 -24.61 -21.27 0.73
CA PRO A 46 -24.48 -22.49 1.53
C PRO A 46 -25.41 -22.55 2.76
N TRP A 47 -26.01 -21.42 3.15
CA TRP A 47 -26.90 -21.27 4.31
C TRP A 47 -28.37 -21.60 4.00
N GLY A 48 -28.67 -22.23 2.87
CA GLY A 48 -30.02 -22.67 2.52
C GLY A 48 -30.87 -21.59 1.83
N ARG A 49 -32.07 -22.00 1.40
CA ARG A 49 -33.02 -21.16 0.63
C ARG A 49 -34.28 -20.81 1.42
N ASP A 50 -34.35 -21.21 2.68
CA ASP A 50 -35.44 -20.86 3.59
C ASP A 50 -35.32 -19.41 4.09
N ASP A 51 -36.29 -18.98 4.90
CA ASP A 51 -36.33 -17.62 5.43
C ASP A 51 -35.15 -17.30 6.34
N ILE A 52 -34.63 -18.32 7.06
CA ILE A 52 -33.46 -18.20 7.93
C ILE A 52 -32.21 -17.96 7.07
N GLY A 53 -32.00 -18.77 6.03
CA GLY A 53 -30.91 -18.60 5.07
C GLY A 53 -30.99 -17.29 4.31
N ALA A 54 -32.20 -16.86 3.92
CA ALA A 54 -32.40 -15.56 3.29
C ALA A 54 -32.07 -14.40 4.25
N ALA A 55 -32.38 -14.52 5.54
CA ALA A 55 -32.03 -13.52 6.56
C ALA A 55 -30.52 -13.47 6.81
N PHE A 56 -29.86 -14.62 6.88
CA PHE A 56 -28.41 -14.70 7.00
C PHE A 56 -27.72 -14.04 5.80
N GLU A 57 -28.14 -14.38 4.58
CA GLU A 57 -27.59 -13.83 3.34
C GLU A 57 -27.58 -12.30 3.34
N ARG A 58 -28.72 -11.69 3.66
CA ARG A 58 -28.86 -10.22 3.63
C ARG A 58 -27.82 -9.53 4.52
N ASN A 59 -27.59 -10.07 5.71
CA ASN A 59 -26.65 -9.49 6.65
C ASN A 59 -25.21 -9.82 6.25
N TYR A 60 -24.92 -11.10 5.97
CA TYR A 60 -23.58 -11.58 5.65
C TYR A 60 -23.02 -10.92 4.39
N ARG A 61 -23.80 -10.88 3.31
CA ARG A 61 -23.35 -10.39 2.00
C ARG A 61 -22.87 -8.94 2.03
N GLY A 62 -23.52 -8.09 2.84
CA GLY A 62 -23.11 -6.70 3.02
C GLY A 62 -21.76 -6.56 3.71
N PHE A 63 -21.54 -7.32 4.78
CA PHE A 63 -20.27 -7.32 5.50
C PHE A 63 -19.14 -7.95 4.67
N GLU A 64 -19.41 -9.08 4.01
CA GLU A 64 -18.49 -9.76 3.11
C GLU A 64 -17.94 -8.79 2.05
N GLN A 65 -18.82 -8.12 1.30
CA GLN A 65 -18.41 -7.17 0.25
C GLN A 65 -17.60 -5.99 0.80
N THR A 66 -17.96 -5.51 1.99
CA THR A 66 -17.25 -4.40 2.65
C THR A 66 -15.82 -4.82 3.01
N VAL A 67 -15.67 -5.98 3.66
CA VAL A 67 -14.37 -6.51 4.07
C VAL A 67 -13.49 -6.83 2.85
N LEU A 68 -14.03 -7.50 1.83
CA LEU A 68 -13.28 -7.86 0.62
C LEU A 68 -12.81 -6.64 -0.16
N ARG A 69 -13.61 -5.58 -0.20
CA ARG A 69 -13.22 -4.30 -0.81
C ARG A 69 -12.14 -3.59 0.00
N ALA A 70 -12.29 -3.54 1.33
CA ALA A 70 -11.29 -2.95 2.20
C ALA A 70 -9.95 -3.69 2.09
N TRP A 71 -9.97 -5.02 2.06
CA TRP A 71 -8.77 -5.85 1.87
C TRP A 71 -8.07 -5.53 0.54
N ALA A 72 -8.81 -5.48 -0.58
CA ALA A 72 -8.25 -5.09 -1.87
C ALA A 72 -7.61 -3.69 -1.81
N GLY A 73 -8.27 -2.74 -1.13
CA GLY A 73 -7.75 -1.40 -0.90
C GLY A 73 -6.44 -1.38 -0.12
N VAL A 74 -6.31 -2.18 0.94
CA VAL A 74 -5.08 -2.23 1.75
C VAL A 74 -3.88 -2.71 0.92
N GLY A 75 -4.05 -3.78 0.14
CA GLY A 75 -2.98 -4.29 -0.72
C GLY A 75 -2.50 -3.23 -1.72
N HIS A 76 -3.46 -2.58 -2.40
CA HIS A 76 -3.17 -1.51 -3.35
C HIS A 76 -2.43 -0.32 -2.71
N ARG A 77 -2.89 0.14 -1.54
CA ARG A 77 -2.26 1.28 -0.84
C ARG A 77 -0.85 1.00 -0.36
N LEU A 78 -0.56 -0.22 0.07
CA LEU A 78 0.80 -0.61 0.45
C LEU A 78 1.75 -0.61 -0.76
N THR A 79 1.28 -1.10 -1.90
CA THR A 79 2.04 -1.06 -3.16
C THR A 79 2.31 0.38 -3.61
N GLU A 80 1.28 1.23 -3.65
CA GLU A 80 1.43 2.65 -3.99
C GLU A 80 2.40 3.36 -3.03
N LEU A 81 2.25 3.17 -1.72
CA LEU A 81 3.12 3.79 -0.72
C LEU A 81 4.60 3.39 -0.92
N GLY A 82 4.86 2.13 -1.27
CA GLY A 82 6.21 1.68 -1.62
C GLY A 82 6.78 2.46 -2.80
N SER A 83 6.02 2.64 -3.88
CA SER A 83 6.44 3.42 -5.05
C SER A 83 6.66 4.90 -4.71
N ASP A 84 5.72 5.52 -4.00
CA ASP A 84 5.76 6.94 -3.62
C ASP A 84 6.98 7.26 -2.74
N VAL A 85 7.34 6.35 -1.83
CA VAL A 85 8.53 6.52 -0.98
C VAL A 85 9.82 6.48 -1.81
N VAL A 86 9.93 5.59 -2.81
CA VAL A 86 11.11 5.56 -3.69
C VAL A 86 11.24 6.89 -4.44
N GLU A 87 10.15 7.38 -5.02
CA GLU A 87 10.13 8.65 -5.74
C GLU A 87 10.54 9.83 -4.84
N ALA A 88 9.99 9.91 -3.63
CA ALA A 88 10.31 10.96 -2.68
C ALA A 88 11.79 10.93 -2.24
N VAL A 89 12.36 9.74 -2.04
CA VAL A 89 13.78 9.57 -1.69
C VAL A 89 14.68 10.02 -2.83
N ASP A 90 14.37 9.62 -4.06
CA ASP A 90 15.16 9.99 -5.23
C ASP A 90 15.13 11.50 -5.49
N ALA A 91 13.96 12.13 -5.36
CA ALA A 91 13.80 13.57 -5.47
C ALA A 91 14.60 14.33 -4.40
N SER A 92 14.62 13.80 -3.16
CA SER A 92 15.36 14.40 -2.04
C SER A 92 16.88 14.33 -2.27
N VAL A 93 17.41 13.15 -2.66
CA VAL A 93 18.84 12.97 -2.96
C VAL A 93 19.30 13.86 -4.12
N GLN A 94 18.50 13.98 -5.18
CA GLN A 94 18.81 14.86 -6.30
C GLN A 94 18.86 16.34 -5.88
N THR A 95 17.90 16.76 -5.05
CA THR A 95 17.82 18.14 -4.54
C THR A 95 19.03 18.48 -3.67
N ASP A 96 19.44 17.57 -2.78
CA ASP A 96 20.61 17.73 -1.92
C ASP A 96 21.90 17.82 -2.73
N GLY A 97 22.07 16.93 -3.72
CA GLY A 97 23.24 16.94 -4.62
C GLY A 97 23.33 18.23 -5.43
N ALA A 98 22.21 18.71 -6.00
CA ALA A 98 22.16 19.96 -6.75
C ALA A 98 22.48 21.18 -5.86
N SER A 99 22.00 21.17 -4.62
CA SER A 99 22.24 22.24 -3.65
C SER A 99 23.70 22.27 -3.20
N ALA A 100 24.29 21.11 -2.88
CA ALA A 100 25.71 20.99 -2.52
C ALA A 100 26.63 21.50 -3.65
N ALA A 101 26.34 21.14 -4.90
CA ALA A 101 27.12 21.61 -6.06
C ALA A 101 27.01 23.12 -6.31
N ARG A 102 25.90 23.77 -5.91
CA ARG A 102 25.77 25.23 -5.98
C ARG A 102 26.59 25.90 -4.89
N VAL A 103 26.55 25.38 -3.66
CA VAL A 103 27.33 25.92 -2.53
C VAL A 103 28.83 25.77 -2.76
N GLY A 104 29.29 24.60 -3.24
CA GLY A 104 30.71 24.37 -3.55
C GLY A 104 31.25 25.37 -4.57
N ARG A 105 30.53 25.60 -5.67
CA ARG A 105 30.91 26.60 -6.69
C ARG A 105 30.95 28.04 -6.16
N ALA A 106 30.12 28.37 -5.17
CA ALA A 106 30.13 29.69 -4.55
C ALA A 106 31.30 29.86 -3.56
N ALA A 107 31.73 28.78 -2.90
CA ALA A 107 32.90 28.77 -2.04
C ALA A 107 34.21 28.88 -2.83
N ASP A 108 34.34 28.18 -3.96
CA ASP A 108 35.54 28.21 -4.83
C ASP A 108 35.77 29.57 -5.53
N ARG A 109 34.77 30.46 -5.52
CA ARG A 109 34.84 31.82 -6.08
C ARG A 109 35.25 32.90 -5.06
N ARG A 110 35.53 32.53 -3.81
CA ARG A 110 36.00 33.43 -2.75
C ARG A 110 37.48 33.18 -2.46
#